data_AF-A0A960SJB3-F1
#
_entry.id   AF-A0A960SJB3-F1
#
_cell.length_a   1.000
_cell.length_b   1.000
_cell.length_c   1.000
_cell.angle_alpha   90.00
_cell.angle_beta   90.00
_cell.angle_gamma   90.00
#
_symmetry.space_group_name_H-M   'P 1'
#
loop_
_entity.id
_entity.type
_entity.pdbx_description
1 polymer ?
#
loop_
_entity_poly.entity_id
_entity_poly.type
_entity_poly.pdbx_seq_one_letter_code
_entity_poly.pdbx_strand_id
1 'polypeptide(L)'
;SFKEAYGYAIFPTIGKAGFWIGGAFGKGEVYEKGKFLGEARLTQGSVGFQWGGQAYVEVIFFENERNLENFKDSNFALSAQASAVAAAEGAAANAKYEHGVAVFTVAKGGIMLEASVGGQKFKYLPKD
;
A
#
# COMPACT_ATOMS: atom_id res chain seq x y z
N SER A 1 14.74 -5.10 7.30
CA SER A 1 14.77 -6.28 6.41
C SER A 1 13.41 -6.99 6.48
N PHE A 2 12.94 -7.67 5.42
CA PHE A 2 11.69 -8.48 5.46
C PHE A 2 11.63 -9.47 6.65
N LYS A 3 12.79 -9.82 7.21
CA LYS A 3 12.95 -10.66 8.40
C LYS A 3 12.48 -10.03 9.72
N GLU A 4 12.19 -8.73 9.74
CA GLU A 4 11.80 -7.99 10.97
C GLU A 4 10.31 -7.61 10.98
N ALA A 5 9.57 -7.84 9.89
CA ALA A 5 8.15 -7.55 9.85
C ALA A 5 7.34 -8.67 10.53
N TYR A 6 6.38 -8.29 11.38
CA TYR A 6 5.43 -9.22 12.00
C TYR A 6 4.46 -9.79 10.96
N GLY A 7 4.04 -8.96 10.00
CA GLY A 7 3.17 -9.36 8.89
C GLY A 7 3.29 -8.40 7.72
N TYR A 8 2.66 -8.75 6.60
CA TYR A 8 2.62 -7.91 5.41
C TYR A 8 1.34 -8.08 4.61
N ALA A 9 0.94 -7.03 3.90
CA ALA A 9 -0.10 -7.07 2.88
C ALA A 9 0.51 -6.77 1.51
N ILE A 10 0.15 -7.55 0.49
CA ILE A 10 0.65 -7.39 -0.88
C ILE A 10 -0.52 -7.16 -1.84
N PHE A 11 -0.44 -6.09 -2.61
CA PHE A 11 -1.39 -5.72 -3.66
C PHE A 11 -0.69 -5.81 -5.01
N PRO A 12 -0.76 -6.96 -5.71
CA PRO A 12 0.01 -7.20 -6.93
C PRO A 12 -0.50 -6.38 -8.12
N THR A 13 -1.75 -5.90 -8.06
CA THR A 13 -2.30 -5.03 -9.10
C THR A 13 -3.25 -4.03 -8.46
N ILE A 14 -2.79 -2.79 -8.35
CA ILE A 14 -3.65 -1.63 -8.09
C ILE A 14 -3.79 -0.87 -9.40
N GLY A 15 -5.03 -0.73 -9.85
CA GLY A 15 -5.39 0.09 -10.99
C GLY A 15 -5.75 1.51 -10.54
N LYS A 16 -5.12 2.50 -11.16
CA LYS A 16 -5.39 3.93 -11.00
C LYS A 16 -6.04 4.46 -12.26
N ALA A 17 -7.14 5.17 -12.12
CA ALA A 17 -7.81 5.88 -13.21
C ALA A 17 -8.34 7.22 -12.71
N GLY A 18 -8.26 8.25 -13.55
CA GLY A 18 -8.66 9.59 -13.19
C GLY A 18 -8.15 10.61 -14.18
N PHE A 19 -8.56 11.86 -14.01
CA PHE A 19 -7.98 13.00 -14.72
C PHE A 19 -7.75 14.16 -13.76
N TRP A 20 -8.84 14.70 -13.19
CA TRP A 20 -8.82 15.73 -12.13
C TRP A 20 -9.12 15.15 -10.74
N ILE A 21 -10.05 14.19 -10.69
CA ILE A 21 -10.36 13.37 -9.53
C ILE A 21 -10.07 11.93 -9.95
N GLY A 22 -9.25 11.25 -9.17
CA GLY A 22 -8.80 9.89 -9.44
C GLY A 22 -9.24 8.92 -8.37
N GLY A 23 -9.41 7.67 -8.78
CA GLY A 23 -9.61 6.53 -7.91
C GLY A 23 -8.49 5.50 -8.14
N ALA A 24 -8.04 4.87 -7.06
CA ALA A 24 -7.28 3.63 -7.16
C ALA A 24 -8.08 2.49 -6.52
N PHE A 25 -8.04 1.32 -7.16
CA PHE A 25 -8.64 0.10 -6.63
C PHE A 25 -7.69 -1.07 -6.81
N GLY A 26 -7.58 -1.90 -5.79
CA GLY A 26 -6.73 -3.09 -5.83
C GLY A 26 -7.26 -4.19 -4.92
N LYS A 27 -6.92 -5.42 -5.27
CA LYS A 27 -7.05 -6.58 -4.39
C LYS A 27 -5.67 -7.05 -3.97
N GLY A 28 -5.58 -7.53 -2.75
CA GLY A 28 -4.35 -8.01 -2.17
C GLY A 28 -4.59 -9.13 -1.17
N GLU A 29 -3.48 -9.64 -0.66
CA GLU A 29 -3.42 -10.76 0.26
C GLU A 29 -2.66 -10.33 1.52
N VAL A 30 -3.08 -10.84 2.67
CA VAL A 30 -2.52 -10.48 3.98
C VAL A 30 -1.89 -11.72 4.62
N TYR A 31 -0.70 -11.54 5.15
CA TYR A 31 0.10 -12.59 5.77
C TYR A 31 0.62 -12.15 7.13
N GLU A 32 0.68 -13.11 8.06
CA GLU A 32 1.34 -12.97 9.36
C GLU A 32 2.42 -14.04 9.46
N LYS A 33 3.68 -13.62 9.62
CA LYS A 33 4.83 -14.53 9.67
C LYS A 33 4.84 -15.57 8.53
N GLY A 34 4.39 -15.17 7.33
CA GLY A 34 4.28 -16.02 6.15
C GLY A 34 3.02 -16.89 6.06
N LYS A 35 2.17 -16.93 7.10
CA LYS A 35 0.88 -17.62 7.08
C LYS A 35 -0.18 -16.71 6.46
N PHE A 36 -0.89 -17.22 5.45
CA PHE A 36 -2.02 -16.51 4.83
C PHE A 36 -3.17 -16.33 5.84
N LEU A 37 -3.60 -15.07 6.01
CA LEU A 37 -4.69 -14.68 6.91
C LEU A 37 -6.00 -14.37 6.19
N GLY A 38 -5.93 -13.78 4.99
CA GLY A 38 -7.12 -13.36 4.26
C GLY A 38 -6.81 -12.39 3.12
N GLU A 39 -7.86 -11.92 2.46
CA GLU A 39 -7.78 -10.93 1.40
C GLU A 39 -7.88 -9.50 1.95
N ALA A 40 -7.40 -8.53 1.19
CA ALA A 40 -7.63 -7.12 1.44
C ALA A 40 -8.03 -6.40 0.15
N ARG A 41 -8.85 -5.36 0.29
CA ARG A 41 -9.21 -4.46 -0.81
C ARG A 41 -8.71 -3.05 -0.49
N LEU A 42 -8.03 -2.44 -1.45
CA LEU A 42 -7.61 -1.05 -1.40
C LEU A 42 -8.57 -0.20 -2.22
N THR A 43 -8.96 0.93 -1.64
CA THR A 43 -9.66 2.02 -2.32
C THR A 43 -8.96 3.33 -1.98
N GLN A 44 -8.48 4.04 -3.00
CA GLN A 44 -7.86 5.37 -2.83
C GLN A 44 -8.69 6.41 -3.57
N GLY A 45 -8.86 7.58 -2.94
CA GLY A 45 -9.30 8.79 -3.62
C GLY A 45 -8.12 9.75 -3.75
N SER A 46 -7.91 10.30 -4.94
CA SER A 46 -6.89 11.31 -5.21
C SER A 46 -7.51 12.54 -5.89
N VAL A 47 -6.98 13.72 -5.56
CA VAL A 47 -7.23 14.96 -6.30
C VAL A 47 -5.90 15.42 -6.88
N GLY A 48 -5.83 15.57 -8.19
CA GLY A 48 -4.59 15.92 -8.89
C GLY A 48 -4.64 15.59 -10.38
N PHE A 49 -3.65 16.10 -11.12
CA PHE A 49 -3.52 15.93 -12.56
C PHE A 49 -3.02 14.51 -12.87
N GLN A 50 -3.92 13.54 -12.93
CA GLN A 50 -3.60 12.14 -13.17
C GLN A 50 -3.85 11.82 -14.64
N TRP A 51 -2.84 11.90 -15.50
CA TRP A 51 -3.03 11.61 -16.92
C TRP A 51 -2.90 10.12 -17.20
N GLY A 52 -4.05 9.44 -17.26
CA GLY A 52 -4.15 8.09 -17.81
C GLY A 52 -4.35 6.97 -16.79
N GLY A 53 -4.57 5.77 -17.33
CA GLY A 53 -4.65 4.53 -16.55
C GLY A 53 -3.26 4.05 -16.16
N GLN A 54 -3.00 3.86 -14.88
CA GLN A 54 -1.73 3.38 -14.36
C GLN A 54 -1.95 2.11 -13.52
N ALA A 55 -0.99 1.20 -13.55
CA ALA A 55 -0.99 0.02 -12.70
C ALA A 55 0.31 -0.09 -11.93
N TYR A 56 0.21 -0.45 -10.65
CA TYR A 56 1.36 -0.61 -9.77
C TYR A 56 1.15 -1.74 -8.78
N VAL A 57 2.27 -2.14 -8.16
CA VAL A 57 2.34 -3.07 -7.04
C VAL A 57 2.55 -2.26 -5.78
N GLU A 58 1.88 -2.63 -4.69
CA GLU A 58 2.11 -2.08 -3.36
C GLU A 58 2.32 -3.20 -2.34
N VAL A 59 3.27 -3.03 -1.43
CA VAL A 59 3.50 -3.94 -0.31
C VAL A 59 3.59 -3.12 0.97
N ILE A 60 2.83 -3.54 1.98
CA ILE A 60 2.74 -2.89 3.29
C ILE A 60 3.33 -3.85 4.31
N PHE A 61 4.34 -3.42 5.06
CA PHE A 61 4.94 -4.17 6.16
C PHE A 61 4.46 -3.60 7.49
N PHE A 62 4.14 -4.51 8.41
CA PHE A 62 3.75 -4.19 9.78
C PHE A 62 4.86 -4.63 10.72
N GLU A 63 5.41 -3.70 11.49
CA GLU A 63 6.51 -3.96 12.43
C GLU A 63 6.08 -4.88 13.59
N ASN A 64 4.83 -4.78 14.03
CA ASN A 64 4.31 -5.52 15.19
C ASN A 64 2.85 -5.95 14.98
N GLU A 65 2.38 -6.81 15.89
CA GLU A 65 1.01 -7.34 15.91
C GLU A 65 -0.05 -6.23 15.93
N ARG A 66 0.14 -5.23 16.79
CA ARG A 66 -0.79 -4.11 16.93
C ARG A 66 -1.04 -3.40 15.60
N ASN A 67 0.00 -3.18 14.81
CA ASN A 67 -0.12 -2.52 13.51
C ASN A 67 -0.85 -3.40 12.48
N LEU A 68 -0.62 -4.71 12.51
CA LEU A 68 -1.36 -5.67 11.68
C LEU A 68 -2.83 -5.76 12.11
N GLU A 69 -3.13 -5.75 13.40
CA GLU A 69 -4.50 -5.77 13.91
C GLU A 69 -5.26 -4.49 13.58
N ASN A 70 -4.63 -3.33 13.73
CA ASN A 70 -5.20 -2.04 13.30
C ASN A 70 -5.55 -2.06 11.81
N PHE A 71 -4.73 -2.72 10.98
CA PHE A 71 -5.03 -2.91 9.57
C PHE A 71 -6.26 -3.82 9.35
N LYS A 72 -6.36 -4.92 10.09
CA LYS A 72 -7.47 -5.89 10.01
C LYS A 72 -8.81 -5.29 10.49
N ASP A 73 -8.80 -4.28 11.35
CA ASP A 73 -10.01 -3.64 11.90
C ASP A 73 -10.79 -2.75 10.89
N SER A 74 -10.56 -2.98 9.59
CA SER A 74 -11.44 -2.62 8.46
C SER A 74 -11.63 -1.14 8.13
N ASN A 75 -10.95 -0.22 8.83
CA ASN A 75 -10.95 1.22 8.49
C ASN A 75 -9.55 1.85 8.56
N PHE A 76 -8.51 1.06 8.29
CA PHE A 76 -7.17 1.59 8.23
C PHE A 76 -7.07 2.60 7.07
N ALA A 77 -6.69 3.83 7.41
CA ALA A 77 -6.51 4.91 6.45
C ALA A 77 -5.07 5.40 6.52
N LEU A 78 -4.33 5.27 5.41
CA LEU A 78 -3.02 5.91 5.27
C LEU A 78 -3.19 7.21 4.50
N SER A 79 -2.59 8.28 5.02
CA SER A 79 -2.47 9.54 4.29
C SER A 79 -1.28 9.49 3.33
N ALA A 80 -1.35 10.25 2.24
CA ALA A 80 -0.28 10.36 1.24
C ALA A 80 1.09 10.69 1.83
N GLN A 81 1.15 11.44 2.94
CA GLN A 81 2.41 11.82 3.58
C GLN A 81 3.18 10.62 4.16
N ALA A 82 2.49 9.54 4.54
CA ALA A 82 3.10 8.35 5.12
C ALA A 82 3.55 7.32 4.06
N SER A 83 3.28 7.56 2.78
CA SER A 83 3.39 6.59 1.70
C SER A 83 4.38 7.04 0.64
N ALA A 84 5.68 6.98 0.92
CA ALA A 84 6.70 6.87 -0.14
C ALA A 84 8.07 6.46 0.41
N VAL A 85 8.40 5.17 0.31
CA VAL A 85 9.78 4.78 0.01
C VAL A 85 9.81 4.50 -1.49
N ALA A 86 10.20 5.49 -2.27
CA ALA A 86 10.41 5.27 -3.70
C ALA A 86 11.48 4.20 -3.85
N ALA A 87 11.14 3.07 -4.47
CA ALA A 87 12.09 2.01 -4.83
C ALA A 87 12.97 2.47 -6.02
N ALA A 88 13.72 3.56 -5.84
CA ALA A 88 14.91 3.81 -6.63
C ALA A 88 16.04 2.93 -6.06
N GLU A 89 16.87 2.34 -6.92
CA GLU A 89 18.09 1.63 -6.46
C GLU A 89 18.85 2.52 -5.46
N GLY A 90 18.99 2.05 -4.21
CA GLY A 90 19.63 2.78 -3.11
C GLY A 90 18.70 3.52 -2.14
N ALA A 91 17.45 3.81 -2.50
CA ALA A 91 16.50 4.50 -1.61
C ALA A 91 15.75 3.55 -0.65
N ALA A 92 15.64 2.26 -1.00
CA ALA A 92 15.02 1.24 -0.15
C ALA A 92 15.75 1.01 1.18
N ALA A 93 17.03 1.38 1.28
CA ALA A 93 17.83 1.25 2.51
C ALA A 93 17.38 2.19 3.64
N ASN A 94 16.63 3.26 3.32
CA ASN A 94 16.12 4.24 4.28
C ASN A 94 14.61 4.14 4.49
N ALA A 95 14.02 2.96 4.24
CA ALA A 95 12.62 2.71 4.53
C ALA A 95 12.35 2.86 6.03
N LYS A 96 11.97 4.06 6.47
CA LYS A 96 11.59 4.32 7.84
C LYS A 96 10.16 3.84 8.03
N TYR A 97 9.96 2.99 9.02
CA TYR A 97 8.64 2.72 9.53
C TYR A 97 8.07 4.03 10.08
N GLU A 98 7.03 4.55 9.44
CA GLU A 98 6.24 5.66 9.96
C GLU A 98 5.16 5.02 10.84
N HIS A 99 5.23 5.22 12.16
CA HIS A 99 4.33 4.59 13.13
C HIS A 99 4.31 3.05 13.09
N GLY A 100 5.43 2.42 12.74
CA GLY A 100 5.55 0.95 12.67
C GLY A 100 4.87 0.32 11.45
N VAL A 101 4.59 1.13 10.41
CA VAL A 101 4.15 0.69 9.08
C VAL A 101 5.13 1.19 8.01
N ALA A 102 5.51 0.33 7.08
CA ALA A 102 6.34 0.69 5.93
C ALA A 102 5.63 0.31 4.62
N VAL A 103 5.54 1.26 3.69
CA VAL A 103 4.85 1.06 2.40
C VAL A 103 5.85 1.16 1.26
N PHE A 104 5.85 0.15 0.39
CA PHE A 104 6.67 0.09 -0.81
C PHE A 104 5.79 0.01 -2.03
N THR A 105 6.06 0.85 -3.04
CA THR A 105 5.32 0.87 -4.30
C THR A 105 6.27 0.69 -5.48
N VAL A 106 5.84 -0.08 -6.47
CA VAL A 106 6.59 -0.31 -7.71
C VAL A 106 5.67 -0.14 -8.91
N ALA A 107 6.04 0.79 -9.79
CA ALA A 107 5.33 1.03 -11.04
C ALA A 107 5.51 -0.17 -11.99
N LYS A 108 4.43 -0.68 -12.59
CA LYS A 108 4.56 -1.74 -13.61
C LYS A 108 5.22 -1.24 -14.91
N GLY A 109 5.29 0.08 -15.12
CA GLY A 109 5.93 0.73 -16.28
C GLY A 109 7.29 1.37 -16.00
N GLY A 110 7.92 1.12 -14.85
CA GLY A 110 9.29 1.58 -14.55
C GLY A 110 9.44 3.03 -14.07
N ILE A 111 8.52 3.94 -14.42
CA ILE A 111 8.49 5.31 -13.89
C ILE A 111 7.09 5.62 -13.33
N MET A 112 7.02 5.94 -12.04
CA MET A 112 5.82 6.51 -11.41
C MET A 112 6.21 7.84 -10.76
N LEU A 113 5.86 8.95 -11.42
CA LEU A 113 5.89 10.27 -10.82
C LEU A 113 4.44 10.62 -10.47
N GLU A 114 4.07 10.49 -9.20
CA GLU A 114 2.74 10.82 -8.72
C GLU A 114 2.81 12.08 -7.83
N ALA A 115 2.18 13.15 -8.28
CA ALA A 115 1.97 14.38 -7.51
C ALA A 115 0.50 14.45 -7.03
N SER A 116 0.01 13.36 -6.43
CA SER A 116 -1.36 13.26 -5.94
C SER A 116 -1.41 13.42 -4.42
N VAL A 117 -2.44 14.13 -3.94
CA VAL A 117 -2.77 14.20 -2.52
C VAL A 117 -4.03 13.38 -2.32
N GLY A 118 -3.94 12.35 -1.48
CA GLY A 118 -5.02 11.39 -1.31
C GLY A 118 -4.86 10.52 -0.07
N GLY A 119 -5.98 10.00 0.41
CA GLY A 119 -6.00 8.95 1.43
C GLY A 119 -6.33 7.61 0.78
N GLN A 120 -5.72 6.56 1.28
CA GLN A 120 -6.06 5.18 0.92
C GLN A 120 -6.75 4.49 2.08
N LYS A 121 -7.82 3.75 1.78
CA LYS A 121 -8.57 2.94 2.73
C LYS A 121 -8.39 1.47 2.41
N PHE A 122 -8.28 0.68 3.46
CA PHE A 122 -8.17 -0.76 3.36
C PHE A 122 -9.37 -1.44 4.00
N LYS A 123 -9.91 -2.44 3.32
CA LYS A 123 -10.92 -3.35 3.85
C LYS A 123 -10.35 -4.76 3.89
N TYR A 124 -10.16 -5.27 5.09
CA TYR A 124 -9.74 -6.64 5.32
C TYR A 124 -10.93 -7.61 5.20
N LEU A 125 -10.68 -8.77 4.63
CA LEU A 125 -11.63 -9.86 4.46
C LEU A 125 -10.95 -11.13 5.02
N PRO A 126 -11.29 -11.57 6.25
CA PRO A 126 -10.68 -12.75 6.84
C PRO A 126 -10.94 -13.97 5.95
N LYS A 127 -9.97 -14.88 5.86
CA LYS A 127 -10.24 -16.18 5.26
C LYS A 127 -11.23 -16.95 6.14
N ASP A 128 -12.13 -17.70 5.52
CA ASP A 128 -13.06 -18.60 6.22
C ASP A 128 -12.36 -19.72 7.01
#